data_AF-A0A369BSN0-F1
#
_entry.id   AF-A0A369BSN0-F1
#
_cell.length_a   1.000
_cell.length_b   1.000
_cell.length_c   1.000
_cell.angle_alpha   90.00
_cell.angle_beta   90.00
_cell.angle_gamma   90.00
#
_symmetry.space_group_name_H-M   'P 1'
#
loop_
_entity.id
_entity.type
_entity.pdbx_description
1 polymer ?
#
loop_
_entity_poly.entity_id
_entity_poly.type
_entity_poly.pdbx_seq_one_letter_code
_entity_poly.pdbx_strand_id
1 'polypeptide(L)'
;MLAFTSVFMAPRLQQRFGTVKSMSIMLILFAMTLLAMGIWTNVQWVVIAAVVFAGALLGNNNTLITAAVMNASPVERSTASAAYSFLRFLGGAIAPFLAGKLAEWFNPHIPFIVGAGFVLLSVMLILSNQHHVKLVDHAGAGH
;
A
#
# COMPACT_ATOMS: atom_id res chain seq x y z
N MET A 1 -9.78 9.21 20.73
CA MET A 1 -11.19 8.82 20.43
C MET A 1 -11.67 9.21 19.02
N LEU A 2 -10.78 9.39 18.01
CA LEU A 2 -11.15 9.54 16.59
C LEU A 2 -10.56 8.43 15.68
N ALA A 3 -9.60 7.65 16.20
CA ALA A 3 -8.99 6.53 15.48
C ALA A 3 -9.85 5.26 15.45
N PHE A 4 -10.80 5.11 16.37
CA PHE A 4 -11.66 3.92 16.47
C PHE A 4 -12.77 3.87 15.41
N THR A 5 -13.21 5.02 14.89
CA THR A 5 -14.30 5.09 13.90
C THR A 5 -13.80 4.90 12.46
N SER A 6 -12.56 5.26 12.16
CA SER A 6 -12.00 5.16 10.80
C SER A 6 -11.54 3.74 10.45
N VAL A 7 -11.08 2.97 11.44
CA VAL A 7 -10.64 1.57 11.25
C VAL A 7 -11.84 0.62 11.12
N PHE A 8 -13.01 0.96 11.65
CA PHE A 8 -14.22 0.13 11.57
C PHE A 8 -15.09 0.37 10.32
N MET A 9 -14.92 1.50 9.63
CA MET A 9 -15.64 1.75 8.37
C MET A 9 -15.00 1.00 7.19
N ALA A 10 -13.67 0.88 7.17
CA ALA A 10 -12.91 0.15 6.16
C ALA A 10 -13.36 -1.33 5.96
N PRO A 11 -13.58 -2.15 7.01
CA PRO A 11 -14.04 -3.53 6.84
C PRO A 11 -15.50 -3.63 6.39
N ARG A 12 -16.36 -2.65 6.69
CA ARG A 12 -17.74 -2.63 6.16
C ARG A 12 -17.78 -2.35 4.66
N LEU A 13 -16.80 -1.64 4.13
CA LEU A 13 -16.66 -1.45 2.69
C LEU A 13 -16.01 -2.66 2.00
N GLN A 14 -15.13 -3.38 2.70
CA GLN A 14 -14.54 -4.65 2.27
C GLN A 14 -15.61 -5.73 1.99
N GLN A 15 -16.66 -5.78 2.80
CA GLN A 15 -17.79 -6.71 2.62
C GLN A 15 -18.71 -6.37 1.42
N ARG A 16 -18.70 -5.14 0.90
CA ARG A 16 -19.52 -4.74 -0.26
C ARG A 16 -18.79 -4.62 -1.59
N PHE A 17 -17.46 -4.42 -1.59
CA PHE A 17 -16.74 -4.03 -2.81
C PHE A 17 -15.53 -4.89 -3.22
N GLY A 18 -15.15 -5.90 -2.43
CA GLY A 18 -14.08 -6.84 -2.79
C GLY A 18 -12.67 -6.45 -2.35
N THR A 19 -11.78 -7.45 -2.33
CA THR A 19 -10.42 -7.42 -1.76
C THR A 19 -9.55 -6.29 -2.30
N VAL A 20 -9.62 -6.03 -3.61
CA VAL A 20 -8.79 -5.03 -4.31
C VAL A 20 -9.12 -3.60 -3.89
N LYS A 21 -10.41 -3.29 -3.70
CA LYS A 21 -10.85 -1.94 -3.28
C LYS A 21 -10.45 -1.66 -1.84
N SER A 22 -10.50 -2.68 -0.98
CA SER A 22 -10.07 -2.59 0.41
C SER A 22 -8.57 -2.34 0.55
N MET A 23 -7.75 -3.04 -0.26
CA MET A 23 -6.30 -2.77 -0.35
C MET A 23 -6.01 -1.34 -0.80
N SER A 24 -6.70 -0.88 -1.84
CA SER A 24 -6.51 0.47 -2.40
C SER A 24 -6.78 1.55 -1.35
N ILE A 25 -7.84 1.41 -0.55
CA ILE A 25 -8.19 2.36 0.52
C ILE A 25 -7.14 2.35 1.63
N MET A 26 -6.67 1.17 2.04
CA MET A 26 -5.63 1.06 3.06
C MET A 26 -4.31 1.70 2.62
N LEU A 27 -3.92 1.52 1.35
CA LEU A 27 -2.74 2.15 0.75
C LEU A 27 -2.92 3.68 0.63
N ILE A 28 -4.11 4.17 0.28
CA ILE A 28 -4.39 5.62 0.29
C ILE A 28 -4.26 6.19 1.71
N LEU A 29 -4.81 5.49 2.72
CA LEU A 29 -4.69 5.90 4.11
C LEU A 29 -3.23 5.96 4.57
N PHE A 30 -2.43 4.98 4.13
CA PHE A 30 -1.00 4.92 4.38
C PHE A 30 -0.26 6.08 3.71
N ALA A 31 -0.58 6.39 2.45
CA ALA A 31 -0.03 7.56 1.74
C ALA A 31 -0.36 8.88 2.45
N MET A 32 -1.59 9.06 2.93
CA MET A 32 -1.96 10.24 3.72
C MET A 32 -1.19 10.31 5.04
N THR A 33 -0.92 9.16 5.67
CA THR A 33 -0.12 9.09 6.90
C THR A 33 1.33 9.52 6.63
N LEU A 34 1.92 9.08 5.50
CA LEU A 34 3.25 9.51 5.07
C LEU A 34 3.29 11.01 4.74
N LEU A 35 2.27 11.56 4.08
CA LEU A 35 2.17 13.01 3.84
C LEU A 35 2.09 13.80 5.15
N ALA A 36 1.29 13.32 6.11
CA ALA A 36 1.22 13.93 7.44
C ALA A 36 2.58 13.90 8.16
N MET A 37 3.33 12.80 8.07
CA MET A 37 4.70 12.74 8.58
C MET A 37 5.64 13.72 7.87
N GLY A 38 5.51 13.89 6.56
CA GLY A 38 6.32 14.81 5.76
C GLY A 38 6.04 16.28 6.08
N ILE A 39 4.79 16.65 6.40
CA ILE A 39 4.41 18.03 6.74
C ILE A 39 4.75 18.36 8.21
N TRP A 40 4.48 17.44 9.14
CA TRP A 40 4.65 17.65 10.59
C TRP A 40 5.89 16.98 11.19
N THR A 41 6.98 16.88 10.42
CA THR A 41 8.20 16.18 10.88
C THR A 41 8.86 16.86 12.09
N ASN A 42 8.55 18.13 12.36
CA ASN A 42 9.01 18.86 13.55
C ASN A 42 8.33 18.46 14.86
N VAL A 43 7.21 17.71 14.82
CA VAL A 43 6.44 17.36 16.02
C VAL A 43 6.62 15.87 16.34
N GLN A 44 7.58 15.55 17.23
CA GLN A 44 7.97 14.18 17.56
C GLN A 44 6.78 13.27 17.94
N TRP A 45 5.84 13.75 18.75
CA TRP A 45 4.65 12.98 19.14
C TRP A 45 3.74 12.63 17.96
N VAL A 46 3.60 13.51 16.98
CA VAL A 46 2.79 13.27 15.77
C VAL A 46 3.45 12.21 14.91
N VAL A 47 4.77 12.27 14.74
CA VAL A 47 5.53 11.28 13.98
C VAL A 47 5.40 9.90 14.62
N ILE A 48 5.55 9.79 15.95
CA ILE A 48 5.41 8.50 16.66
C ILE A 48 4.00 7.91 16.47
N ALA A 49 2.95 8.72 16.70
CA ALA A 49 1.57 8.27 16.52
C ALA A 49 1.29 7.83 15.08
N ALA A 50 1.81 8.58 14.10
CA ALA A 50 1.70 8.25 12.68
C ALA A 50 2.45 6.95 12.35
N VAL A 51 3.62 6.68 12.94
CA VAL A 51 4.40 5.44 12.71
C VAL A 51 3.64 4.22 13.22
N VAL A 52 3.06 4.32 14.42
CA VAL A 52 2.21 3.24 14.97
C VAL A 52 1.01 2.98 14.07
N PHE A 53 0.35 4.03 13.60
CA PHE A 53 -0.80 3.92 12.70
C PHE A 53 -0.41 3.34 11.33
N ALA A 54 0.71 3.80 10.76
CA ALA A 54 1.32 3.27 9.55
C ALA A 54 1.64 1.78 9.66
N GLY A 55 2.18 1.34 10.81
CA GLY A 55 2.48 -0.07 11.09
C GLY A 55 1.22 -0.95 11.06
N ALA A 56 0.13 -0.48 11.65
CA ALA A 56 -1.15 -1.21 11.62
C ALA A 56 -1.70 -1.37 10.19
N LEU A 57 -1.60 -0.32 9.36
CA LEU A 57 -2.02 -0.35 7.96
C LEU A 57 -1.13 -1.27 7.10
N LEU A 58 0.18 -1.21 7.30
CA LEU A 58 1.15 -2.08 6.61
C LEU A 58 0.94 -3.55 6.95
N GLY A 59 0.62 -3.87 8.20
CA GLY A 59 0.30 -5.24 8.63
C GLY A 59 -0.87 -5.82 7.84
N ASN A 60 -1.97 -5.07 7.73
CA ASN A 60 -3.13 -5.53 6.96
C ASN A 60 -2.85 -5.60 5.45
N ASN A 61 -2.10 -4.64 4.89
CA ASN A 61 -1.72 -4.67 3.48
C ASN A 61 -0.81 -5.86 3.14
N ASN A 62 0.10 -6.27 4.02
CA ASN A 62 0.98 -7.41 3.76
C ASN A 62 0.17 -8.71 3.53
N THR A 63 -0.84 -8.95 4.37
CA THR A 63 -1.73 -10.10 4.22
C THR A 63 -2.52 -10.03 2.93
N LEU A 64 -3.10 -8.87 2.62
CA LEU A 64 -3.93 -8.71 1.43
C LEU A 64 -3.13 -8.80 0.12
N ILE A 65 -1.94 -8.17 0.05
CA ILE A 65 -1.06 -8.23 -1.12
C ILE A 65 -0.63 -9.68 -1.36
N THR A 66 -0.17 -10.38 -0.32
CA THR A 66 0.24 -11.77 -0.45
C THR A 66 -0.92 -12.64 -0.94
N ALA A 67 -2.12 -12.47 -0.37
CA ALA A 67 -3.30 -13.19 -0.82
C ALA A 67 -3.70 -12.84 -2.26
N ALA A 68 -3.61 -11.57 -2.66
CA ALA A 68 -3.94 -11.13 -4.01
C ALA A 68 -2.96 -11.72 -5.04
N VAL A 69 -1.65 -11.68 -4.78
CA VAL A 69 -0.63 -12.22 -5.69
C VAL A 69 -0.80 -13.73 -5.84
N MET A 70 -1.03 -14.46 -4.74
CA MET A 70 -1.17 -15.92 -4.80
C MET A 70 -2.44 -16.37 -5.53
N ASN A 71 -3.53 -15.59 -5.48
CA ASN A 71 -4.79 -15.94 -6.15
C ASN A 71 -4.88 -15.44 -7.60
N ALA A 72 -4.21 -14.34 -7.94
CA ALA A 72 -4.25 -13.76 -9.29
C ALA A 72 -3.21 -14.32 -10.26
N SER A 73 -2.20 -15.05 -9.76
CA SER A 73 -1.12 -15.57 -10.59
C SER A 73 -1.50 -16.89 -11.27
N PRO A 74 -1.42 -17.00 -12.61
CA PRO A 74 -1.71 -18.25 -13.34
C PRO A 74 -0.55 -19.26 -13.30
N VAL A 75 0.51 -18.97 -12.54
CA VAL A 75 1.71 -19.80 -12.42
C VAL A 75 1.71 -20.57 -11.10
N GLU A 76 2.63 -21.53 -10.96
CA GLU A 76 2.80 -22.27 -9.71
C GLU A 76 3.05 -21.32 -8.52
N ARG A 77 2.48 -21.65 -7.36
CA ARG A 77 2.61 -20.86 -6.14
C ARG A 77 4.07 -20.62 -5.75
N SER A 78 4.96 -21.57 -6.02
CA SER A 78 6.40 -21.43 -5.75
C SER A 78 7.01 -20.28 -6.55
N THR A 79 6.73 -20.22 -7.85
CA THR A 79 7.21 -19.15 -8.75
C THR A 79 6.57 -17.80 -8.40
N ALA A 80 5.27 -17.76 -8.11
CA ALA A 80 4.59 -16.53 -7.68
C ALA A 80 5.19 -15.98 -6.36
N SER A 81 5.47 -16.87 -5.40
CA SER A 81 6.07 -16.51 -4.12
C SER A 81 7.51 -16.01 -4.27
N ALA A 82 8.29 -16.65 -5.15
CA ALA A 82 9.66 -16.23 -5.47
C ALA A 82 9.68 -14.82 -6.09
N ALA A 83 8.81 -14.56 -7.07
CA ALA A 83 8.70 -13.24 -7.70
C ALA A 83 8.24 -12.16 -6.70
N TYR A 84 7.24 -12.46 -5.86
CA TYR A 84 6.78 -11.56 -4.81
C TYR A 84 7.90 -11.22 -3.82
N SER A 85 8.61 -12.24 -3.33
CA SER A 85 9.71 -12.06 -2.38
C SER A 85 10.85 -11.27 -2.99
N PHE A 86 11.19 -11.53 -4.26
CA PHE A 86 12.20 -10.78 -5.00
C PHE A 86 11.88 -9.29 -5.05
N LEU A 87 10.66 -8.92 -5.46
CA LEU A 87 10.23 -7.50 -5.46
C LEU A 87 10.31 -6.89 -4.05
N ARG A 88 9.89 -7.64 -3.03
CA ARG A 88 9.90 -7.17 -1.64
C ARG A 88 11.31 -6.87 -1.14
N PHE A 89 12.26 -7.77 -1.40
CA PHE A 89 13.66 -7.57 -1.00
C PHE A 89 14.35 -6.49 -1.83
N LEU A 90 14.08 -6.43 -3.14
CA LEU A 90 14.62 -5.39 -4.01
C LEU A 90 14.17 -4.00 -3.55
N GLY A 91 12.86 -3.82 -3.30
CA GLY A 91 12.33 -2.58 -2.74
C GLY A 91 12.93 -2.25 -1.37
N GLY A 92 13.09 -3.26 -0.50
CA GLY A 92 13.72 -3.11 0.82
C GLY A 92 15.19 -2.70 0.77
N ALA A 93 15.91 -3.03 -0.30
CA ALA A 93 17.30 -2.61 -0.50
C ALA A 93 17.42 -1.21 -1.11
N ILE A 94 16.56 -0.89 -2.08
CA ILE A 94 16.58 0.38 -2.81
C ILE A 94 16.02 1.52 -1.94
N ALA A 95 14.95 1.26 -1.16
CA ALA A 95 14.24 2.30 -0.42
C ALA A 95 15.10 3.03 0.63
N PRO A 96 15.88 2.34 1.50
CA PRO A 96 16.72 3.03 2.48
C PRO A 96 17.84 3.85 1.83
N PHE A 97 18.43 3.34 0.75
CA PHE A 97 19.47 4.05 0.01
C PHE A 97 18.96 5.35 -0.60
N LEU A 98 17.81 5.30 -1.31
CA LEU A 98 17.18 6.50 -1.86
C LEU A 98 16.69 7.44 -0.76
N ALA A 99 16.06 6.92 0.29
CA ALA A 99 15.58 7.73 1.41
C ALA A 99 16.74 8.49 2.08
N GLY A 100 17.88 7.84 2.31
CA GLY A 100 19.08 8.48 2.85
C GLY A 100 19.59 9.60 1.94
N LYS A 101 19.72 9.33 0.63
CA LYS A 101 20.18 10.35 -0.33
C LYS A 101 19.22 11.52 -0.49
N LEU A 102 17.92 11.27 -0.51
CA LEU A 102 16.89 12.31 -0.58
C LEU A 102 16.86 13.17 0.69
N ALA A 103 17.09 12.57 1.85
CA ALA A 103 17.20 13.28 3.12
C ALA A 103 18.45 14.18 3.17
N GLU A 104 19.60 13.66 2.69
CA GLU A 104 20.87 14.40 2.63
C GLU A 104 20.82 15.58 1.66
N TRP A 105 20.25 15.39 0.47
CA TRP A 105 20.32 16.38 -0.60
C TRP A 105 19.28 17.50 -0.49
N PHE A 106 18.10 17.20 0.05
CA PHE A 106 17.00 18.17 0.05
C PHE A 106 16.54 18.53 1.45
N ASN A 107 15.94 17.56 2.16
CA ASN A 107 15.43 17.75 3.51
C ASN A 107 14.88 16.42 4.09
N PRO A 108 14.87 16.24 5.42
CA PRO A 108 14.19 15.12 6.09
C PRO A 108 12.72 14.90 5.69
N HIS A 109 12.03 15.94 5.22
CA HIS A 109 10.62 15.88 4.77
C HIS A 109 10.43 15.11 3.45
N ILE A 110 11.40 15.21 2.54
CA ILE A 110 11.27 14.75 1.15
C ILE A 110 11.12 13.24 1.03
N PRO A 111 11.88 12.38 1.76
CA PRO A 111 11.70 10.93 1.70
C PRO A 111 10.27 10.47 1.98
N PHE A 112 9.57 11.13 2.93
CA PHE A 112 8.19 10.81 3.27
C PHE A 112 7.22 11.18 2.14
N ILE A 113 7.41 12.34 1.51
CA ILE A 113 6.59 12.80 0.39
C ILE A 113 6.81 11.92 -0.84
N VAL A 114 8.06 11.59 -1.15
CA VAL A 114 8.41 10.67 -2.25
C VAL A 114 7.82 9.29 -2.01
N GLY A 115 7.94 8.76 -0.79
CA GLY A 115 7.31 7.50 -0.39
C GLY A 115 5.79 7.52 -0.57
N ALA A 116 5.12 8.60 -0.16
CA ALA A 116 3.69 8.77 -0.39
C ALA A 116 3.34 8.77 -1.89
N GLY A 117 4.15 9.43 -2.72
CA GLY A 117 4.00 9.43 -4.17
C GLY A 117 4.09 8.03 -4.79
N PHE A 118 5.07 7.22 -4.39
CA PHE A 118 5.19 5.84 -4.84
C PHE A 118 3.99 4.98 -4.42
N VAL A 119 3.49 5.17 -3.20
CA VAL A 119 2.29 4.46 -2.72
C VAL A 119 1.07 4.86 -3.55
N LEU A 120 0.87 6.15 -3.82
CA LEU A 120 -0.24 6.62 -4.65
C LEU A 120 -0.15 6.11 -6.09
N LEU A 121 1.05 6.08 -6.68
CA LEU A 121 1.27 5.48 -8.00
C LEU A 121 0.92 3.99 -7.99
N SER A 122 1.31 3.26 -6.94
CA SER A 122 0.96 1.85 -6.78
C SER A 122 -0.55 1.64 -6.70
N VAL A 123 -1.26 2.51 -5.98
CA VAL A 123 -2.73 2.51 -5.95
C VAL A 123 -3.31 2.77 -7.33
N MET A 124 -2.81 3.76 -8.08
CA MET A 124 -3.27 4.03 -9.44
C MET A 124 -3.07 2.83 -10.37
N LEU A 125 -1.94 2.13 -10.28
CA LEU A 125 -1.69 0.91 -11.05
C LEU A 125 -2.67 -0.20 -10.69
N ILE A 126 -2.92 -0.41 -9.39
CA ILE A 126 -3.91 -1.39 -8.92
C ILE A 126 -5.33 -1.02 -9.40
N LEU A 127 -5.68 0.27 -9.39
CA LEU A 127 -6.94 0.83 -9.89
C LEU A 127 -7.09 0.74 -11.42
N SER A 128 -5.99 0.85 -12.16
CA SER A 128 -6.00 0.69 -13.62
C SER A 128 -6.10 -0.79 -14.02
N ASN A 129 -5.41 -1.67 -13.28
CA ASN A 129 -5.39 -3.10 -13.61
C ASN A 129 -6.73 -3.80 -13.33
N GLN A 130 -7.50 -3.33 -12.33
CA GLN A 130 -8.87 -3.82 -12.11
C GLN A 130 -9.84 -3.45 -13.24
N HIS A 131 -9.54 -2.43 -14.06
CA HIS A 131 -10.33 -2.11 -15.25
C HIS A 131 -10.13 -3.17 -16.35
N HIS A 132 -8.93 -3.73 -16.47
CA HIS A 132 -8.65 -4.86 -17.36
C HIS A 132 -9.26 -6.18 -16.85
N VAL A 133 -9.26 -6.41 -15.53
CA VAL A 133 -9.89 -7.61 -14.94
C VAL A 133 -11.41 -7.60 -15.11
N LYS A 134 -12.08 -6.45 -14.98
CA LYS A 134 -13.53 -6.33 -15.25
C LYS A 134 -13.92 -6.63 -16.70
N LEU A 135 -13.03 -6.37 -17.66
CA LEU A 135 -13.29 -6.69 -19.06
C LEU A 135 -13.23 -8.20 -19.33
N VAL A 136 -12.40 -8.93 -18.58
CA VAL A 136 -12.29 -10.40 -18.65
C VAL A 136 -13.42 -11.08 -17.86
N ASP A 137 -13.88 -10.49 -16.75
CA ASP A 137 -14.97 -11.03 -15.92
C ASP A 137 -16.34 -11.01 -16.65
N HIS A 138 -16.52 -10.12 -17.64
CA HIS A 138 -17.68 -10.15 -18.55
C HIS A 138 -17.57 -11.16 -19.69
N ALA A 139 -16.39 -11.72 -19.96
CA ALA A 139 -16.20 -12.76 -20.97
C ALA A 139 -16.34 -14.19 -20.39
N GLY A 140 -16.25 -14.37 -19.07
CA GLY A 140 -16.30 -15.67 -18.40
C GLY A 140 -17.69 -16.11 -17.91
N ALA A 141 -18.70 -15.24 -17.92
CA ALA A 141 -20.07 -15.56 -17.50
C ALA A 141 -20.94 -16.18 -18.61
N GLY A 142 -20.31 -16.65 -19.69
CA GLY A 142 -20.98 -17.20 -20.87
C GLY A 142 -20.46 -18.58 -21.26
N HIS A 143 -20.48 -19.54 -20.33
CA HIS A 143 -20.51 -20.97 -20.64
C HIS A 143 -21.38 -21.72 -19.63
#